data_AF-A0A1I3T343-F1
#
_entry.id   AF-A0A1I3T343-F1
#
_cell.length_a   1.000
_cell.length_b   1.000
_cell.length_c   1.000
_cell.angle_alpha   90.00
_cell.angle_beta   90.00
_cell.angle_gamma   90.00
#
_symmetry.space_group_name_H-M   'P 1'
#
loop_
_entity.id
_entity.type
_entity.pdbx_description
1 polymer ?
#
loop_
_entity_poly.entity_id
_entity_poly.type
_entity_poly.pdbx_seq_one_letter_code
_entity_poly.pdbx_strand_id
1 'polypeptide(L)'
;MAKKKLDKDALYRMERFTPEQMIIVQRSIYDYGQAIGGMPMHHSEVYEKRGWLLPFLFAYDDLLHGRWSYWQDILQKGTIVGSGPIPRLDFIQSADERLNPAMKMLNDCLSQHWTHGALDDFADWLLWGFAATNEPPKIDPQVNEHFYRTFDLFLVLDRPYDYLSMVLSEQTSRGYKSGLGYFPTPMSITMLMAEMTMAGSDPEKAKKQSFMEPCVGCGAIMLPMSNYVLRGFASDISMIAVKLCKIQMYWYAPWFAFHPESLQGFSDEEAIKLVPSFGGRGIVEGQLALDLVGV
;
A
#
# COMPACT_ATOMS: atom_id res chain seq x y z
N MET A 1 6.80 -36.53 -12.52
CA MET A 1 6.95 -35.16 -13.06
C MET A 1 8.02 -34.44 -12.25
N ALA A 2 9.19 -34.19 -12.85
CA ALA A 2 10.26 -33.47 -12.17
C ALA A 2 9.86 -32.00 -11.99
N LYS A 3 9.82 -31.51 -10.74
CA LYS A 3 9.68 -30.08 -10.42
C LYS A 3 10.86 -29.36 -11.09
N LYS A 4 10.60 -28.63 -12.19
CA LYS A 4 11.58 -27.75 -12.81
C LYS A 4 11.98 -26.74 -11.73
N LYS A 5 13.19 -26.86 -11.20
CA LYS A 5 13.74 -25.93 -10.20
C LYS A 5 13.68 -24.56 -10.86
N LEU A 6 12.80 -23.69 -10.37
CA LEU A 6 12.72 -22.31 -10.85
C LEU A 6 14.10 -21.71 -10.65
N ASP A 7 14.67 -21.19 -11.73
CA ASP A 7 15.91 -20.46 -11.67
C ASP A 7 15.67 -19.21 -10.82
N LYS A 8 16.30 -19.15 -9.64
CA LYS A 8 16.12 -18.05 -8.70
C LYS A 8 16.63 -16.75 -9.30
N ASP A 9 17.69 -16.81 -10.11
CA ASP A 9 18.27 -15.61 -10.70
C ASP A 9 17.29 -14.97 -11.69
N ALA A 10 16.64 -15.80 -12.52
CA ALA A 10 15.55 -15.37 -13.40
C ALA A 10 14.30 -14.89 -12.65
N LEU A 11 13.99 -15.47 -11.49
CA LEU A 11 12.84 -15.08 -10.66
C LEU A 11 13.01 -13.65 -10.10
N TYR A 12 14.19 -13.37 -9.56
CA TYR A 12 14.52 -12.09 -8.92
C TYR A 12 15.12 -11.05 -9.88
N ARG A 13 15.42 -11.44 -11.12
CA ARG A 13 16.06 -10.58 -12.14
C ARG A 13 17.36 -9.99 -11.62
N MET A 14 18.16 -10.84 -10.98
CA MET A 14 19.38 -10.42 -10.26
C MET A 14 20.40 -9.76 -11.18
N GLU A 15 20.39 -10.10 -12.46
CA GLU A 15 21.28 -9.58 -13.49
C GLU A 15 21.19 -8.06 -13.69
N ARG A 16 20.10 -7.41 -13.26
CA ARG A 16 19.96 -5.95 -13.36
C ARG A 16 20.65 -5.19 -12.22
N PHE A 17 21.14 -5.89 -11.19
CA PHE A 17 21.77 -5.28 -10.04
C PHE A 17 23.26 -5.54 -10.02
N THR A 18 24.00 -4.52 -9.63
CA THR A 18 25.44 -4.62 -9.40
C THR A 18 25.73 -5.34 -8.08
N PRO A 19 26.89 -6.02 -7.94
CA PRO A 19 27.32 -6.60 -6.67
C PRO A 19 27.33 -5.57 -5.52
N GLU A 20 27.71 -4.33 -5.80
CA GLU A 20 27.74 -3.23 -4.83
C GLU A 20 26.35 -2.91 -4.28
N GLN A 21 25.34 -2.84 -5.15
CA GLN A 21 23.95 -2.66 -4.75
C GLN A 21 23.46 -3.81 -3.86
N MET A 22 23.82 -5.05 -4.19
CA MET A 22 23.44 -6.22 -3.39
C MET A 22 24.08 -6.21 -2.00
N ILE A 23 25.34 -5.77 -1.90
CA ILE A 23 26.03 -5.58 -0.61
C ILE A 23 25.36 -4.48 0.21
N ILE A 24 24.98 -3.36 -0.42
CA ILE A 24 24.26 -2.26 0.24
C ILE A 24 22.93 -2.77 0.81
N VAL A 25 22.14 -3.52 0.04
CA VAL A 25 20.86 -4.06 0.53
C VAL A 25 21.06 -4.96 1.74
N GLN A 26 22.02 -5.89 1.70
CA GLN A 26 22.29 -6.77 2.83
C GLN A 26 22.69 -5.99 4.09
N ARG A 27 23.51 -4.95 3.91
CA ARG A 27 23.91 -4.06 5.01
C ARG A 27 22.72 -3.27 5.56
N SER A 28 21.89 -2.69 4.70
CA SER A 28 20.70 -1.93 5.11
C SER A 28 19.72 -2.81 5.89
N ILE A 29 19.47 -4.05 5.44
CA ILE A 29 18.63 -5.00 6.19
C ILE A 29 19.20 -5.25 7.58
N TYR A 30 20.51 -5.45 7.69
CA TYR A 30 21.16 -5.64 8.98
C TYR A 30 21.03 -4.40 9.88
N ASP A 31 21.34 -3.21 9.36
CA ASP A 31 21.33 -1.95 10.11
C ASP A 31 19.90 -1.61 10.59
N TYR A 32 18.89 -1.72 9.72
CA TYR A 32 17.49 -1.54 10.10
C TYR A 32 17.02 -2.63 11.08
N GLY A 33 17.46 -3.88 10.89
CA GLY A 33 17.17 -4.98 11.80
C GLY A 33 17.69 -4.72 13.21
N GLN A 34 18.91 -4.19 13.35
CA GLN A 34 19.46 -3.77 14.65
C GLN A 34 18.65 -2.63 15.26
N ALA A 35 18.24 -1.64 14.45
CA ALA A 35 17.47 -0.49 14.92
C ALA A 35 16.11 -0.87 15.54
N ILE A 36 15.49 -1.97 15.09
CA ILE A 36 14.22 -2.48 15.64
C ILE A 36 14.39 -3.55 16.72
N GLY A 37 15.61 -3.74 17.26
CA GLY A 37 15.87 -4.73 18.31
C GLY A 37 16.03 -6.17 17.80
N GLY A 38 16.49 -6.33 16.56
CA GLY A 38 16.79 -7.60 15.91
C GLY A 38 15.64 -8.19 15.10
N MET A 39 16.00 -9.02 14.12
CA MET A 39 15.08 -9.78 13.28
C MET A 39 14.65 -11.08 13.98
N PRO A 40 13.46 -11.62 13.68
CA PRO A 40 13.10 -12.97 14.11
C PRO A 40 14.08 -13.99 13.50
N MET A 41 14.69 -14.82 14.35
CA MET A 41 15.58 -15.90 13.88
C MET A 41 14.78 -17.14 13.47
N HIS A 42 13.60 -17.30 14.05
CA HIS A 42 12.65 -18.38 13.79
C HIS A 42 11.23 -17.84 13.66
N HIS A 43 10.37 -18.55 12.92
CA HIS A 43 8.97 -18.14 12.72
C HIS A 43 8.22 -17.94 14.05
N SER A 44 8.56 -18.69 15.10
CA SER A 44 7.96 -18.54 16.43
C SER A 44 8.21 -17.18 17.09
N GLU A 45 9.28 -16.48 16.72
CA GLU A 45 9.62 -15.15 17.26
C GLU A 45 8.81 -14.02 16.59
N VAL A 46 8.12 -14.29 15.47
CA VAL A 46 7.34 -13.29 14.73
C VAL A 46 6.32 -12.60 15.63
N TYR A 47 5.67 -13.33 16.55
CA TYR A 47 4.66 -12.79 17.47
C TYR A 47 5.20 -11.74 18.44
N GLU A 48 6.51 -11.73 18.70
CA GLU A 48 7.16 -10.83 19.65
C GLU A 48 7.84 -9.65 18.94
N LYS A 49 8.05 -9.75 17.63
CA LYS A 49 8.83 -8.81 16.82
C LYS A 49 7.94 -7.96 15.92
N ARG A 50 7.23 -7.00 16.50
CA ARG A 50 6.46 -6.01 15.72
C ARG A 50 7.37 -5.25 14.76
N GLY A 51 6.97 -5.10 13.49
CA GLY A 51 7.75 -4.35 12.51
C GLY A 51 8.88 -5.14 11.84
N TRP A 52 8.94 -6.46 12.01
CA TRP A 52 10.02 -7.29 11.47
C TRP A 52 10.15 -7.31 9.94
N LEU A 53 9.12 -6.90 9.18
CA LEU A 53 9.21 -6.75 7.72
C LEU A 53 9.78 -5.40 7.27
N LEU A 54 9.83 -4.38 8.15
CA LEU A 54 10.31 -3.04 7.79
C LEU A 54 11.76 -3.02 7.27
N PRO A 55 12.73 -3.76 7.84
CA PRO A 55 14.09 -3.80 7.33
C PRO A 55 14.18 -4.28 5.89
N PHE A 56 13.36 -5.27 5.51
CA PHE A 56 13.26 -5.75 4.14
C PHE A 56 12.54 -4.74 3.25
N LEU A 57 11.44 -4.15 3.73
CA LEU A 57 10.68 -3.15 2.99
C LEU A 57 11.55 -1.97 2.58
N PHE A 58 12.26 -1.37 3.53
CA PHE A 58 13.10 -0.20 3.26
C PHE A 58 14.27 -0.55 2.36
N ALA A 59 15.00 -1.63 2.65
CA ALA A 59 16.17 -1.99 1.84
C ALA A 59 15.80 -2.40 0.41
N TYR A 60 14.68 -3.12 0.22
CA TYR A 60 14.21 -3.50 -1.11
C TYR A 60 13.62 -2.31 -1.86
N ASP A 61 12.85 -1.44 -1.21
CA ASP A 61 12.33 -0.24 -1.85
C ASP A 61 13.46 0.72 -2.25
N ASP A 62 14.48 0.91 -1.42
CA ASP A 62 15.66 1.73 -1.75
C ASP A 62 16.39 1.21 -3.00
N LEU A 63 16.44 -0.12 -3.17
CA LEU A 63 17.01 -0.75 -4.35
C LEU A 63 16.14 -0.57 -5.60
N LEU A 64 14.81 -0.53 -5.44
CA LEU A 64 13.85 -0.62 -6.54
C LEU A 64 13.30 0.74 -6.98
N HIS A 65 12.76 1.53 -6.03
CA HIS A 65 11.90 2.68 -6.31
C HIS A 65 12.24 3.93 -5.49
N GLY A 66 12.84 3.78 -4.31
CA GLY A 66 13.28 4.87 -3.43
C GLY A 66 12.14 5.72 -2.84
N ARG A 67 10.92 5.18 -2.75
CA ARG A 67 9.75 5.90 -2.21
C ARG A 67 9.79 6.05 -0.70
N TRP A 68 10.27 5.04 0.01
CA TRP A 68 10.46 5.10 1.46
C TRP A 68 11.57 6.07 1.83
N SER A 69 12.74 6.01 1.17
CA SER A 69 13.79 7.02 1.32
C SER A 69 13.26 8.44 1.10
N TYR A 70 12.56 8.67 -0.02
CA TYR A 70 11.93 9.96 -0.32
C TYR A 70 10.99 10.43 0.80
N TRP A 71 10.16 9.52 1.31
CA TRP A 71 9.22 9.86 2.37
C TRP A 71 9.90 10.10 3.72
N GLN A 72 10.90 9.31 4.08
CA GLN A 72 11.68 9.48 5.30
C GLN A 72 12.39 10.83 5.34
N ASP A 73 12.96 11.29 4.21
CA ASP A 73 13.55 12.62 4.09
C ASP A 73 12.53 13.74 4.38
N ILE A 74 11.31 13.60 3.86
CA ILE A 74 10.21 14.53 4.12
C ILE A 74 9.82 14.52 5.59
N LEU A 75 9.68 13.33 6.18
CA LEU A 75 9.33 13.16 7.60
C LEU A 75 10.38 13.81 8.49
N GLN A 76 11.67 13.62 8.18
CA GLN A 76 12.77 14.24 8.91
C GLN A 76 12.78 15.78 8.79
N LYS A 77 12.43 16.31 7.62
CA LYS A 77 12.29 17.76 7.37
C LYS A 77 11.03 18.36 8.01
N GLY A 78 10.00 17.55 8.26
CA GLY A 78 8.69 18.00 8.75
C GLY A 78 7.86 18.76 7.71
N THR A 79 8.27 18.78 6.44
CA THR A 79 7.57 19.49 5.36
C THR A 79 7.85 18.88 3.99
N ILE A 80 6.87 18.96 3.09
CA ILE A 80 7.02 18.54 1.68
C ILE A 80 7.69 19.61 0.81
N VAL A 81 7.93 20.82 1.35
CA VAL A 81 8.57 21.91 0.60
C VAL A 81 10.02 21.54 0.28
N GLY A 82 10.38 21.65 -1.01
CA GLY A 82 11.74 21.32 -1.47
C GLY A 82 12.05 19.82 -1.44
N SER A 83 11.04 18.95 -1.39
CA SER A 83 11.25 17.50 -1.45
C SER A 83 11.69 16.97 -2.81
N GLY A 84 11.59 17.77 -3.87
CA GLY A 84 11.81 17.32 -5.24
C GLY A 84 10.63 16.49 -5.78
N PRO A 85 10.80 15.88 -6.97
CA PRO A 85 9.75 15.11 -7.62
C PRO A 85 9.43 13.82 -6.85
N ILE A 86 8.16 13.43 -6.83
CA ILE A 86 7.73 12.13 -6.29
C ILE A 86 8.34 11.02 -7.16
N PRO A 87 9.06 10.04 -6.59
CA PRO A 87 9.51 8.87 -7.33
C PRO A 87 8.30 8.14 -7.93
N ARG A 88 8.27 7.97 -9.25
CA ARG A 88 7.13 7.39 -9.98
C ARG A 88 7.26 5.86 -10.02
N LEU A 89 6.14 5.17 -9.84
CA LEU A 89 6.03 3.74 -10.13
C LEU A 89 5.34 3.53 -11.47
N ASP A 90 5.92 2.61 -12.26
CA ASP A 90 5.29 2.06 -13.45
C ASP A 90 4.52 0.80 -13.05
N PHE A 91 3.22 0.96 -12.80
CA PHE A 91 2.35 -0.17 -12.47
C PHE A 91 2.16 -1.08 -13.69
N ILE A 92 2.32 -2.38 -13.48
CA ILE A 92 2.17 -3.37 -14.55
C ILE A 92 0.69 -3.59 -14.88
N GLN A 93 0.42 -4.10 -16.08
CA GLN A 93 -0.94 -4.32 -16.57
C GLN A 93 -1.42 -5.74 -16.22
N SER A 94 -2.73 -5.95 -16.11
CA SER A 94 -3.32 -7.23 -15.68
C SER A 94 -2.97 -8.44 -16.57
N ALA A 95 -2.60 -8.21 -17.83
CA ALA A 95 -2.22 -9.25 -18.78
C ALA A 95 -0.72 -9.56 -18.79
N ASP A 96 0.06 -8.92 -17.93
CA ASP A 96 1.52 -9.06 -17.92
C ASP A 96 1.97 -10.33 -17.19
N GLU A 97 2.65 -11.24 -17.90
CA GLU A 97 3.14 -12.49 -17.33
C GLU A 97 4.12 -12.29 -16.16
N ARG A 98 4.74 -11.10 -16.06
CA ARG A 98 5.58 -10.75 -14.92
C ARG A 98 4.82 -10.82 -13.61
N LEU A 99 3.48 -10.70 -13.59
CA LEU A 99 2.64 -10.84 -12.40
C LEU A 99 2.67 -12.23 -11.75
N ASN A 100 2.88 -13.26 -12.57
CA ASN A 100 2.64 -14.66 -12.18
C ASN A 100 3.42 -15.11 -10.95
N PRO A 101 4.71 -14.77 -10.75
CA PRO A 101 5.44 -15.19 -9.58
C PRO A 101 4.86 -14.66 -8.26
N ALA A 102 4.55 -13.37 -8.18
CA ALA A 102 4.00 -12.76 -6.99
C ALA A 102 2.57 -13.27 -6.71
N MET A 103 1.72 -13.36 -7.74
CA MET A 103 0.38 -13.95 -7.60
C MET A 103 0.43 -15.41 -7.15
N LYS A 104 1.35 -16.21 -7.70
CA LYS A 104 1.53 -17.60 -7.28
C LYS A 104 1.95 -17.68 -5.81
N MET A 105 2.90 -16.86 -5.38
CA MET A 105 3.33 -16.80 -3.98
C MET A 105 2.19 -16.43 -3.04
N LEU A 106 1.39 -15.41 -3.37
CA LEU A 106 0.22 -15.00 -2.58
C LEU A 106 -0.84 -16.10 -2.54
N ASN A 107 -1.10 -16.75 -3.67
CA ASN A 107 -2.00 -17.90 -3.72
C ASN A 107 -1.48 -19.08 -2.92
N ASP A 108 -0.17 -19.34 -2.94
CA ASP A 108 0.46 -20.40 -2.14
C ASP A 108 0.31 -20.09 -0.63
N CYS A 109 0.48 -18.83 -0.21
CA CYS A 109 0.18 -18.38 1.16
C CYS A 109 -1.27 -18.71 1.55
N LEU A 110 -2.22 -18.46 0.65
CA LEU A 110 -3.67 -18.59 0.92
C LEU A 110 -4.29 -19.94 0.52
N SER A 111 -3.49 -20.88 0.02
CA SER A 111 -3.98 -22.14 -0.56
C SER A 111 -4.42 -23.19 0.46
N GLN A 112 -4.00 -23.08 1.72
CA GLN A 112 -4.21 -24.13 2.71
C GLN A 112 -5.63 -24.07 3.30
N HIS A 113 -6.38 -25.16 3.14
CA HIS A 113 -7.78 -25.34 3.59
C HIS A 113 -8.03 -25.34 5.11
N TRP A 114 -7.01 -25.04 5.92
CA TRP A 114 -7.03 -25.22 7.38
C TRP A 114 -7.49 -23.95 8.12
N THR A 115 -7.57 -22.83 7.41
CA THR A 115 -7.90 -21.52 7.97
C THR A 115 -9.25 -21.03 7.45
N HIS A 116 -10.29 -21.13 8.28
CA HIS A 116 -11.47 -20.27 8.12
C HIS A 116 -11.03 -18.82 8.36
N GLY A 117 -10.85 -18.01 7.30
CA GLY A 117 -10.37 -16.63 7.43
C GLY A 117 -8.91 -16.39 7.02
N ALA A 118 -8.31 -17.26 6.19
CA ALA A 118 -6.92 -17.17 5.73
C ALA A 118 -6.45 -15.76 5.31
N LEU A 119 -7.33 -15.01 4.64
CA LEU A 119 -7.01 -13.66 4.16
C LEU A 119 -6.96 -12.62 5.29
N ASP A 120 -7.85 -12.72 6.28
CA ASP A 120 -7.83 -11.85 7.46
C ASP A 120 -6.57 -12.13 8.30
N ASP A 121 -6.25 -13.40 8.53
CA ASP A 121 -5.05 -13.85 9.23
C ASP A 121 -3.77 -13.37 8.54
N PHE A 122 -3.70 -13.51 7.21
CA PHE A 122 -2.58 -13.05 6.41
C PHE A 122 -2.44 -11.52 6.44
N ALA A 123 -3.56 -10.79 6.35
CA ALA A 123 -3.55 -9.33 6.45
C ALA A 123 -3.06 -8.87 7.84
N ASP A 124 -3.53 -9.49 8.92
CA ASP A 124 -3.10 -9.14 10.28
C ASP A 124 -1.63 -9.49 10.51
N TRP A 125 -1.14 -10.60 9.96
CA TRP A 125 0.27 -10.98 9.98
C TRP A 125 1.16 -9.96 9.26
N LEU A 126 0.76 -9.50 8.07
CA LEU A 126 1.47 -8.46 7.33
C LEU A 126 1.43 -7.11 8.06
N LEU A 127 0.26 -6.70 8.57
CA LEU A 127 0.13 -5.45 9.32
C LEU A 127 0.99 -5.46 10.58
N TRP A 128 1.10 -6.59 11.28
CA TRP A 128 2.03 -6.74 12.39
C TRP A 128 3.49 -6.64 11.94
N GLY A 129 3.84 -7.33 10.85
CA GLY A 129 5.16 -7.28 10.23
C GLY A 129 5.57 -5.88 9.79
N PHE A 130 4.63 -5.03 9.37
CA PHE A 130 4.88 -3.63 9.00
C PHE A 130 4.70 -2.64 10.17
N ALA A 131 4.49 -3.11 11.40
CA ALA A 131 4.19 -2.24 12.54
C ALA A 131 2.97 -1.32 12.30
N ALA A 132 2.04 -1.75 11.46
CA ALA A 132 0.82 -1.01 11.09
C ALA A 132 -0.34 -1.24 12.07
N THR A 133 -0.21 -2.23 12.97
CA THR A 133 -1.09 -2.52 14.10
C THR A 133 -0.26 -2.69 15.38
N ASN A 134 -0.89 -2.51 16.54
CA ASN A 134 -0.26 -2.72 17.85
C ASN A 134 -0.63 -4.07 18.47
N GLU A 135 -1.56 -4.80 17.86
CA GLU A 135 -1.99 -6.11 18.34
C GLU A 135 -1.26 -7.22 17.57
N PRO A 136 -0.64 -8.19 18.26
CA PRO A 136 -0.03 -9.34 17.59
C PRO A 136 -1.10 -10.19 16.89
N PRO A 137 -0.76 -10.83 15.76
CA PRO A 137 -1.71 -11.60 14.99
C PRO A 137 -2.12 -12.86 15.78
N LYS A 138 -3.42 -13.14 15.82
CA LYS A 138 -3.99 -14.33 16.49
C LYS A 138 -4.09 -15.48 15.51
N ILE A 139 -2.95 -15.93 15.02
CA ILE A 139 -2.86 -16.98 13.99
C ILE A 139 -2.27 -18.26 14.56
N ASP A 140 -2.63 -19.39 13.97
CA ASP A 140 -2.09 -20.69 14.36
C ASP A 140 -0.57 -20.78 14.06
N PRO A 141 0.25 -21.41 14.92
CA PRO A 141 1.69 -21.54 14.70
C PRO A 141 2.09 -22.17 13.35
N GLN A 142 1.31 -23.13 12.83
CA GLN A 142 1.57 -23.77 11.54
C GLN A 142 1.29 -22.82 10.38
N VAL A 143 0.23 -22.00 10.52
CA VAL A 143 -0.13 -20.97 9.54
C VAL A 143 0.93 -19.88 9.51
N ASN A 144 1.39 -19.43 10.68
CA ASN A 144 2.50 -18.49 10.78
C ASN A 144 3.79 -19.03 10.16
N GLU A 145 4.14 -20.29 10.42
CA GLU A 145 5.31 -20.91 9.79
C GLU A 145 5.17 -20.96 8.27
N HIS A 146 3.99 -21.32 7.77
CA HIS A 146 3.69 -21.34 6.34
C HIS A 146 3.86 -19.95 5.71
N PHE A 147 3.27 -18.91 6.29
CA PHE A 147 3.44 -17.53 5.82
C PHE A 147 4.90 -17.10 5.86
N TYR A 148 5.60 -17.35 6.97
CA TYR A 148 7.00 -16.99 7.16
C TYR A 148 7.94 -17.65 6.12
N ARG A 149 7.65 -18.88 5.72
CA ARG A 149 8.45 -19.60 4.71
C ARG A 149 8.07 -19.27 3.27
N THR A 150 6.84 -18.82 3.03
CA THR A 150 6.28 -18.69 1.68
C THR A 150 6.27 -17.25 1.19
N PHE A 151 5.99 -16.29 2.07
CA PHE A 151 5.88 -14.89 1.68
C PHE A 151 7.26 -14.28 1.41
N ASP A 152 7.38 -13.65 0.25
CA ASP A 152 8.56 -12.95 -0.23
C ASP A 152 8.17 -11.53 -0.65
N LEU A 153 8.51 -10.58 0.22
CA LEU A 153 8.21 -9.17 0.02
C LEU A 153 8.85 -8.61 -1.26
N PHE A 154 10.02 -9.14 -1.67
CA PHE A 154 10.70 -8.63 -2.85
C PHE A 154 9.85 -8.82 -4.11
N LEU A 155 9.12 -9.95 -4.22
CA LEU A 155 8.37 -10.27 -5.44
C LEU A 155 7.24 -9.27 -5.72
N VAL A 156 6.56 -8.77 -4.68
CA VAL A 156 5.50 -7.77 -4.82
C VAL A 156 6.11 -6.38 -5.08
N LEU A 157 7.16 -6.00 -4.35
CA LEU A 157 7.81 -4.70 -4.56
C LEU A 157 8.41 -4.58 -5.96
N ASP A 158 9.03 -5.65 -6.45
CA ASP A 158 9.69 -5.66 -7.76
C ASP A 158 8.73 -5.43 -8.95
N ARG A 159 7.44 -5.67 -8.73
CA ARG A 159 6.43 -5.70 -9.77
C ARG A 159 5.18 -4.95 -9.29
N PRO A 160 5.23 -3.61 -9.20
CA PRO A 160 4.14 -2.85 -8.62
C PRO A 160 2.80 -3.12 -9.30
N TYR A 161 1.84 -3.65 -8.54
CA TYR A 161 0.51 -4.00 -9.00
C TYR A 161 -0.50 -4.04 -7.86
N ASP A 162 -1.78 -4.00 -8.21
CA ASP A 162 -2.91 -4.17 -7.30
C ASP A 162 -3.18 -5.65 -6.98
N TYR A 163 -2.21 -6.30 -6.35
CA TYR A 163 -2.25 -7.72 -6.03
C TYR A 163 -3.39 -8.10 -5.07
N LEU A 164 -3.59 -7.30 -4.02
CA LEU A 164 -4.51 -7.67 -2.95
C LEU A 164 -5.99 -7.51 -3.35
N SER A 165 -6.28 -6.65 -4.32
CA SER A 165 -7.56 -6.62 -5.00
C SER A 165 -7.88 -7.93 -5.73
N MET A 166 -6.93 -8.46 -6.50
CA MET A 166 -7.10 -9.71 -7.24
C MET A 166 -7.34 -10.87 -6.29
N VAL A 167 -6.51 -10.95 -5.24
CA VAL A 167 -6.67 -11.95 -4.17
C VAL A 167 -8.06 -11.87 -3.53
N LEU A 168 -8.51 -10.68 -3.12
CA LEU A 168 -9.82 -10.53 -2.49
C LEU A 168 -10.96 -10.92 -3.45
N SER A 169 -10.86 -10.52 -4.73
CA SER A 169 -11.85 -10.87 -5.75
C SER A 169 -11.95 -12.38 -5.96
N GLU A 170 -10.81 -13.08 -6.05
CA GLU A 170 -10.77 -14.54 -6.19
C GLU A 170 -11.34 -15.26 -4.96
N GLN A 171 -11.00 -14.81 -3.75
CA GLN A 171 -11.49 -15.41 -2.52
C GLN A 171 -13.01 -15.19 -2.35
N THR A 172 -13.52 -14.02 -2.72
CA THR A 172 -14.97 -13.74 -2.67
C THR A 172 -15.76 -14.57 -3.67
N SER A 173 -15.18 -14.84 -4.85
CA SER A 173 -15.76 -15.70 -5.88
C SER A 173 -15.85 -17.17 -5.48
N ARG A 174 -14.99 -17.61 -4.55
CA ARG A 174 -14.96 -19.00 -4.02
C ARG A 174 -15.83 -19.21 -2.78
N GLY A 175 -16.59 -18.20 -2.33
CA GLY A 175 -17.56 -18.33 -1.24
C GLY A 175 -17.28 -17.47 0.00
N TYR A 176 -16.16 -16.76 0.09
CA TYR A 176 -15.93 -15.78 1.17
C TYR A 176 -16.88 -14.59 0.99
N LYS A 177 -17.92 -14.47 1.82
CA LYS A 177 -18.92 -13.37 1.74
C LYS A 177 -19.49 -13.17 0.32
N SER A 178 -19.88 -14.27 -0.34
CA SER A 178 -20.41 -14.29 -1.71
C SER A 178 -21.60 -13.35 -1.98
N GLY A 179 -22.25 -12.84 -0.93
CA GLY A 179 -23.37 -11.89 -1.04
C GLY A 179 -23.00 -10.43 -1.30
N LEU A 180 -21.73 -10.03 -1.15
CA LEU A 180 -21.31 -8.62 -1.35
C LEU A 180 -20.60 -8.38 -2.68
N GLY A 181 -19.83 -9.36 -3.18
CA GLY A 181 -19.03 -9.25 -4.40
C GLY A 181 -17.91 -8.20 -4.30
N TYR A 182 -16.67 -8.57 -4.63
CA TYR A 182 -15.57 -7.60 -4.74
C TYR A 182 -15.08 -7.55 -6.19
N PHE A 183 -15.26 -6.38 -6.82
CA PHE A 183 -14.91 -6.15 -8.22
C PHE A 183 -13.86 -5.06 -8.30
N PRO A 184 -12.57 -5.42 -8.39
CA PRO A 184 -11.53 -4.40 -8.48
C PRO A 184 -11.57 -3.70 -9.83
N THR A 185 -11.41 -2.38 -9.80
CA THR A 185 -11.20 -1.60 -11.01
C THR A 185 -9.88 -2.03 -11.66
N PRO A 186 -9.85 -2.48 -12.93
CA PRO A 186 -8.62 -2.91 -13.57
C PRO A 186 -7.53 -1.83 -13.54
N MET A 187 -6.27 -2.23 -13.35
CA MET A 187 -5.14 -1.29 -13.24
C MET A 187 -5.09 -0.27 -14.38
N SER A 188 -5.30 -0.69 -15.63
CA SER A 188 -5.36 0.20 -16.80
C SER A 188 -6.38 1.32 -16.65
N ILE A 189 -7.56 1.02 -16.09
CA ILE A 189 -8.63 1.98 -15.87
C ILE A 189 -8.26 2.91 -14.71
N THR A 190 -7.70 2.39 -13.62
CA THR A 190 -7.26 3.24 -12.51
C THR A 190 -6.14 4.20 -12.91
N MET A 191 -5.21 3.77 -13.74
CA MET A 191 -4.15 4.62 -14.30
C MET A 191 -4.74 5.70 -15.19
N LEU A 192 -5.65 5.34 -16.11
CA LEU A 192 -6.37 6.30 -16.94
C LEU A 192 -7.10 7.35 -16.08
N MET A 193 -7.83 6.92 -15.05
CA MET A 193 -8.55 7.83 -14.16
C MET A 193 -7.60 8.80 -13.42
N ALA A 194 -6.47 8.28 -12.92
CA ALA A 194 -5.46 9.11 -12.26
C ALA A 194 -4.84 10.13 -13.22
N GLU A 195 -4.49 9.69 -14.43
CA GLU A 195 -3.93 10.55 -15.48
C GLU A 195 -4.92 11.63 -15.91
N MET A 196 -6.19 11.28 -16.13
CA MET A 196 -7.23 12.25 -16.48
C MET A 196 -7.47 13.27 -15.36
N THR A 197 -7.45 12.83 -14.09
CA THR A 197 -7.63 13.70 -12.93
C THR A 197 -6.47 14.69 -12.79
N MET A 198 -5.26 14.25 -13.11
CA MET A 198 -4.03 15.03 -12.95
C MET A 198 -3.58 15.72 -14.24
N ALA A 199 -4.31 15.55 -15.34
CA ALA A 199 -3.97 16.09 -16.64
C ALA A 199 -3.81 17.62 -16.59
N GLY A 200 -2.69 18.13 -17.10
CA GLY A 200 -2.40 19.57 -17.10
C GLY A 200 -2.07 20.17 -15.74
N SER A 201 -2.03 19.38 -14.66
CA SER A 201 -1.63 19.86 -13.34
C SER A 201 -0.11 20.06 -13.26
N ASP A 202 0.31 21.18 -12.67
CA ASP A 202 1.71 21.41 -12.30
C ASP A 202 2.11 20.39 -11.21
N PRO A 203 3.12 19.53 -11.43
CA PRO A 203 3.51 18.50 -10.47
C PRO A 203 3.79 19.02 -9.05
N GLU A 204 4.37 20.22 -8.92
CA GLU A 204 4.65 20.80 -7.60
C GLU A 204 3.39 21.30 -6.89
N LYS A 205 2.33 21.64 -7.63
CA LYS A 205 1.01 21.95 -7.06
C LYS A 205 0.24 20.68 -6.75
N ALA A 206 0.22 19.71 -7.67
CA ALA A 206 -0.47 18.43 -7.49
C ALA A 206 0.00 17.71 -6.21
N LYS A 207 1.31 17.69 -5.96
CA LYS A 207 1.92 17.11 -4.75
C LYS A 207 1.33 17.63 -3.44
N LYS A 208 0.86 18.89 -3.42
CA LYS A 208 0.30 19.57 -2.25
C LYS A 208 -1.20 19.37 -2.07
N GLN A 209 -1.87 18.81 -3.08
CA GLN A 209 -3.31 18.55 -3.04
C GLN A 209 -3.61 17.27 -2.26
N SER A 210 -4.85 17.18 -1.80
CA SER A 210 -5.43 15.98 -1.20
C SER A 210 -6.19 15.18 -2.24
N PHE A 211 -6.13 13.85 -2.13
CA PHE A 211 -7.02 12.93 -2.84
C PHE A 211 -8.01 12.29 -1.86
N MET A 212 -9.23 11.98 -2.30
CA MET A 212 -10.21 11.23 -1.50
C MET A 212 -10.83 10.11 -2.32
N GLU A 213 -10.88 8.90 -1.74
CA GLU A 213 -11.60 7.76 -2.30
C GLU A 213 -12.59 7.17 -1.27
N PRO A 214 -13.90 7.48 -1.38
CA PRO A 214 -14.89 7.04 -0.40
C PRO A 214 -15.23 5.54 -0.45
N CYS A 215 -14.86 4.84 -1.53
CA CYS A 215 -15.13 3.41 -1.76
C CYS A 215 -13.84 2.70 -2.20
N VAL A 216 -12.82 2.74 -1.35
CA VAL A 216 -11.44 2.46 -1.75
C VAL A 216 -11.15 1.01 -2.10
N GLY A 217 -11.94 0.06 -1.59
CA GLY A 217 -11.60 -1.35 -1.68
C GLY A 217 -10.19 -1.61 -1.15
N CYS A 218 -9.35 -2.30 -1.92
CA CYS A 218 -7.95 -2.51 -1.59
C CYS A 218 -7.03 -1.36 -2.08
N GLY A 219 -7.55 -0.23 -2.57
CA GLY A 219 -6.74 0.92 -2.95
C GLY A 219 -6.28 0.97 -4.40
N ALA A 220 -6.95 0.25 -5.30
CA ALA A 220 -6.61 0.15 -6.73
C ALA A 220 -6.30 1.52 -7.36
N ILE A 221 -7.15 2.53 -7.11
CA ILE A 221 -6.99 3.90 -7.63
C ILE A 221 -5.98 4.74 -6.83
N MET A 222 -5.82 4.46 -5.52
CA MET A 222 -4.80 5.15 -4.70
C MET A 222 -3.40 4.86 -5.21
N LEU A 223 -3.16 3.66 -5.74
CA LEU A 223 -1.86 3.25 -6.28
C LEU A 223 -1.35 4.19 -7.38
N PRO A 224 -2.02 4.37 -8.53
CA PRO A 224 -1.58 5.33 -9.53
C PRO A 224 -1.70 6.78 -9.05
N MET A 225 -2.68 7.14 -8.22
CA MET A 225 -2.77 8.50 -7.65
C MET A 225 -1.57 8.86 -6.79
N SER A 226 -0.95 7.89 -6.12
CA SER A 226 0.27 8.10 -5.33
C SER A 226 1.42 8.69 -6.16
N ASN A 227 1.44 8.46 -7.47
CA ASN A 227 2.45 9.07 -8.34
C ASN A 227 2.35 10.62 -8.37
N TYR A 228 1.21 11.22 -7.99
CA TYR A 228 0.94 12.65 -8.16
C TYR A 228 0.77 13.42 -6.86
N VAL A 229 0.23 12.80 -5.81
CA VAL A 229 -0.14 13.46 -4.55
C VAL A 229 0.49 12.77 -3.36
N LEU A 230 0.80 13.55 -2.31
CA LEU A 230 1.36 13.04 -1.06
C LEU A 230 0.35 12.94 0.09
N ARG A 231 -0.90 13.35 -0.13
CA ARG A 231 -1.97 13.27 0.87
C ARG A 231 -3.22 12.63 0.28
N GLY A 232 -3.72 11.63 0.96
CA GLY A 232 -4.86 10.83 0.51
C GLY A 232 -5.73 10.43 1.69
N PHE A 233 -7.03 10.47 1.50
CA PHE A 233 -8.05 10.01 2.43
C PHE A 233 -8.84 8.90 1.77
N ALA A 234 -9.20 7.89 2.54
CA ALA A 234 -9.92 6.75 2.00
C ALA A 234 -10.87 6.15 3.02
N SER A 235 -11.99 5.64 2.55
CA SER A 235 -12.92 4.86 3.35
C SER A 235 -13.43 3.66 2.56
N ASP A 236 -13.78 2.60 3.28
CA ASP A 236 -14.53 1.49 2.72
C ASP A 236 -15.38 0.86 3.83
N ILE A 237 -16.49 0.24 3.46
CA ILE A 237 -17.35 -0.51 4.39
C ILE A 237 -16.71 -1.84 4.81
N SER A 238 -15.85 -2.41 3.95
CA SER A 238 -15.18 -3.69 4.15
C SER A 238 -13.88 -3.50 4.91
N MET A 239 -13.87 -3.88 6.19
CA MET A 239 -12.68 -3.83 7.04
C MET A 239 -11.48 -4.58 6.44
N ILE A 240 -11.70 -5.75 5.85
CA ILE A 240 -10.63 -6.51 5.19
C ILE A 240 -10.07 -5.74 3.99
N ALA A 241 -10.92 -5.07 3.20
CA ALA A 241 -10.46 -4.26 2.08
C ALA A 241 -9.59 -3.08 2.58
N VAL A 242 -9.99 -2.41 3.67
CA VAL A 242 -9.18 -1.35 4.30
C VAL A 242 -7.83 -1.87 4.80
N LYS A 243 -7.78 -3.06 5.43
CA LYS A 243 -6.52 -3.69 5.84
C LYS A 243 -5.60 -3.94 4.64
N LEU A 244 -6.14 -4.52 3.58
CA LEU A 244 -5.41 -4.79 2.34
C LEU A 244 -4.96 -3.50 1.65
N CYS A 245 -5.80 -2.47 1.63
CA CYS A 245 -5.45 -1.13 1.15
C CYS A 245 -4.23 -0.59 1.90
N LYS A 246 -4.25 -0.61 3.23
CA LYS A 246 -3.13 -0.15 4.05
C LYS A 246 -1.85 -0.93 3.75
N ILE A 247 -1.92 -2.25 3.57
CA ILE A 247 -0.77 -3.09 3.21
C ILE A 247 -0.18 -2.67 1.84
N GLN A 248 -1.02 -2.46 0.82
CA GLN A 248 -0.53 -2.00 -0.48
C GLN A 248 0.08 -0.60 -0.41
N MET A 249 -0.43 0.27 0.47
CA MET A 249 0.20 1.57 0.70
C MET A 249 1.58 1.41 1.35
N TYR A 250 1.78 0.46 2.27
CA TYR A 250 3.13 0.17 2.79
C TYR A 250 4.08 -0.26 1.68
N TRP A 251 3.61 -1.06 0.71
CA TRP A 251 4.43 -1.52 -0.40
C TRP A 251 4.79 -0.41 -1.37
N TYR A 252 3.83 0.47 -1.69
CA TYR A 252 3.97 1.33 -2.87
C TYR A 252 3.78 2.81 -2.61
N ALA A 253 3.13 3.24 -1.53
CA ALA A 253 2.80 4.64 -1.29
C ALA A 253 2.96 4.99 0.21
N PRO A 254 4.21 5.16 0.69
CA PRO A 254 4.51 5.35 2.11
C PRO A 254 3.75 6.52 2.76
N TRP A 255 3.53 7.59 1.99
CA TRP A 255 2.79 8.77 2.41
C TRP A 255 1.28 8.55 2.60
N PHE A 256 0.72 7.47 2.06
CA PHE A 256 -0.65 7.03 2.40
C PHE A 256 -0.65 5.98 3.51
N ALA A 257 0.44 5.22 3.66
CA ALA A 257 0.57 4.19 4.70
C ALA A 257 0.75 4.79 6.10
N PHE A 258 1.56 5.84 6.17
CA PHE A 258 1.92 6.55 7.39
C PHE A 258 2.06 8.05 7.10
N HIS A 259 1.04 8.82 7.50
CA HIS A 259 1.01 10.27 7.34
C HIS A 259 0.87 10.96 8.70
N PRO A 260 1.92 11.61 9.23
CA PRO A 260 1.79 12.39 10.46
C PRO A 260 0.91 13.63 10.25
N GLU A 261 0.06 13.94 11.24
CA GLU A 261 -0.79 15.14 11.22
C GLU A 261 0.04 16.44 11.25
N SER A 262 1.22 16.40 11.86
CA SER A 262 2.11 17.56 12.01
C SER A 262 2.84 17.96 10.72
N LEU A 263 2.71 17.19 9.63
CA LEU A 263 3.48 17.41 8.41
C LEU A 263 2.96 18.62 7.62
N GLN A 264 3.86 19.54 7.28
CA GLN A 264 3.52 20.82 6.63
C GLN A 264 3.74 20.81 5.11
N GLY A 265 3.32 21.90 4.45
CA GLY A 265 3.63 22.21 3.05
C GLY A 265 2.56 21.82 2.03
N PHE A 266 1.44 21.27 2.51
CA PHE A 266 0.25 21.00 1.71
C PHE A 266 -0.57 22.28 1.50
N SER A 267 -1.46 22.26 0.51
CA SER A 267 -2.35 23.39 0.26
C SER A 267 -3.30 23.56 1.44
N ASP A 268 -3.44 24.79 1.94
CA ASP A 268 -4.54 25.11 2.83
C ASP A 268 -5.83 24.97 2.01
N GLU A 269 -6.71 24.09 2.44
CA GLU A 269 -8.07 24.08 1.93
C GLU A 269 -8.75 25.32 2.53
N GLU A 270 -9.13 26.28 1.67
CA GLU A 270 -10.03 27.34 2.13
C GLU A 270 -11.32 26.66 2.59
N ALA A 271 -11.58 26.74 3.90
CA ALA A 271 -12.80 26.18 4.47
C ALA A 271 -14.00 26.77 3.71
N ILE A 272 -14.86 25.91 3.18
CA ILE A 272 -16.09 26.35 2.52
C ILE A 272 -16.86 27.19 3.54
N LYS A 273 -17.01 28.48 3.25
CA LYS A 273 -17.70 29.39 4.15
C LYS A 273 -19.17 29.02 4.18
N LEU A 274 -19.67 28.75 5.38
CA LEU A 274 -21.10 28.61 5.63
C LEU A 274 -21.67 30.00 5.89
N VAL A 275 -22.68 30.39 5.12
CA VAL A 275 -23.43 31.64 5.29
C VAL A 275 -24.87 31.33 5.68
N PRO A 276 -25.58 32.23 6.38
CA PRO A 276 -27.01 32.06 6.59
C PRO A 276 -27.75 31.93 5.25
N SER A 277 -28.69 31.00 5.16
CA SER A 277 -29.50 30.82 3.96
C SER A 277 -30.52 31.95 3.84
N PHE A 278 -30.48 32.71 2.74
CA PHE A 278 -31.39 33.84 2.49
C PHE A 278 -32.36 33.53 1.34
N GLY A 279 -33.65 33.42 1.64
CA GLY A 279 -34.73 33.46 0.64
C GLY A 279 -35.11 32.12 -0.01
N GLY A 280 -36.35 31.69 0.22
CA GLY A 280 -36.94 30.48 -0.37
C GLY A 280 -38.11 29.93 0.46
N ARG A 281 -39.10 29.29 -0.18
CA ARG A 281 -40.13 28.55 0.56
C ARG A 281 -39.49 27.33 1.22
N GLY A 282 -39.65 27.20 2.54
CA GLY A 282 -39.19 26.03 3.31
C GLY A 282 -37.83 26.18 4.00
N ILE A 283 -37.23 27.37 3.99
CA ILE A 283 -36.01 27.65 4.75
C ILE A 283 -36.37 27.88 6.22
N VAL A 284 -35.66 27.20 7.13
CA VAL A 284 -35.84 27.32 8.58
C VAL A 284 -34.85 28.35 9.14
N GLU A 285 -35.26 29.08 10.18
CA GLU A 285 -34.38 30.03 10.87
C GLU A 285 -33.10 29.32 11.36
N GLY A 286 -31.93 29.92 11.07
CA GLY A 286 -30.62 29.34 11.39
C GLY A 286 -30.08 28.32 10.37
N GLN A 287 -30.81 28.03 9.29
CA GLN A 287 -30.30 27.17 8.22
C GLN A 287 -29.11 27.83 7.53
N LEU A 288 -28.00 27.09 7.42
CA LEU A 288 -26.79 27.51 6.71
C LEU A 288 -26.84 27.05 5.24
N ALA A 289 -26.18 27.81 4.37
CA ALA A 289 -25.93 27.52 2.97
C ALA A 289 -24.43 27.67 2.67
N LEU A 290 -23.98 27.03 1.60
CA LEU A 290 -22.60 27.19 1.12
C LEU A 290 -22.46 28.56 0.44
N ASP A 291 -21.41 29.30 0.78
CA ASP A 291 -21.05 30.54 0.09
C ASP A 291 -20.39 30.20 -1.25
N LEU A 292 -21.20 30.11 -2.30
CA LEU A 292 -20.76 29.76 -3.65
C LEU A 292 -20.20 30.97 -4.42
N VAL A 293 -20.10 32.16 -3.82
CA VAL A 293 -19.75 33.42 -4.53
C VAL A 293 -18.23 33.55 -4.78
N GLY A 294 -17.43 32.56 -4.38
CA GLY A 294 -15.97 32.57 -4.55
C GLY A 294 -15.34 31.28 -5.10
N VAL A 295 -16.15 30.35 -5.64
CA VAL A 295 -15.64 29.12 -6.28
C VAL A 295 -15.37 29.37 -7.77
#